data_AF-A0A3M1Y8D3-F1
#
_entry.id   AF-A0A3M1Y8D3-F1
#
_cell.length_a   1.000
_cell.length_b   1.000
_cell.length_c   1.000
_cell.angle_alpha   90.00
_cell.angle_beta   90.00
_cell.angle_gamma   90.00
#
_symmetry.space_group_name_H-M   'P 1'
#
loop_
_entity.id
_entity.type
_entity.pdbx_description
1 polymer ?
#
loop_
_entity_poly.entity_id
_entity_poly.type
_entity_poly.pdbx_seq_one_letter_code
_entity_poly.pdbx_strand_id
1 'polypeptide(L)'
;MRRLVMLVMLLIFGTAVWAIPNRQANLFQLFILQARQDLELLANEQLGEGVRPDGWTFNTDLESPTIVVDLWFDNELLAEQIYGANTRPPDWFGATSGNQELLARNVRHDLEVAADTVFGERIRPPGWNGAPPIYRCDRTIQNLVRLLDEIYNTQPDTADNVFNYCEALRQEIENDLVNIIFSAPGTGTPADSAQLPQQVLAVRGDLERLADEVLGLSTRPIGWTWSQGDDENSPTLADDLNADLNNLADTQIGRDQRPPGWVFFVPDSLAAAYRNLRFNLELLADTLLGEDVRPFGWQGEDPLNRCEPATQALTFIAQINYGFTIDETLQNASDFCNIVDFTVNSLTENPPQPTEEDIEDAADREFSAESLNAFSYLDVGATQYMGIMPRGTEFRAWYRNYGESNMMFVTGDGFGLYVDRRWTTLDPDIYARLPTLEGVRPLTFCETLWCNGPGPTPTPTNDGPLVALLRGDGTTPVAPPPSADQIREEGRTQVSWNHIRVTYLLDRVDLGVVQVALEICAEPAQISCEPVVRVFDNNLGVN
;
A
#
# COMPACT_ATOMS: atom_id res chain seq x y z
N MET A 1 0.07 -78.54 12.44
CA MET A 1 -0.54 -77.76 11.34
C MET A 1 -1.17 -76.43 11.79
N ARG A 2 -1.76 -76.28 12.99
CA ARG A 2 -2.35 -75.00 13.42
C ARG A 2 -1.38 -73.88 13.86
N ARG A 3 -0.10 -74.19 14.11
CA ARG A 3 0.92 -73.17 14.46
C ARG A 3 1.77 -72.67 13.29
N LEU A 4 1.70 -73.32 12.12
CA LEU A 4 2.44 -72.89 10.93
C LEU A 4 1.66 -71.89 10.06
N VAL A 5 0.34 -71.88 10.16
CA VAL A 5 -0.54 -70.98 9.36
C VAL A 5 -0.56 -69.56 9.93
N MET A 6 -0.30 -69.38 11.23
CA MET A 6 -0.31 -68.06 11.87
C MET A 6 1.00 -67.27 11.64
N LEU A 7 2.09 -67.94 11.25
CA LEU A 7 3.36 -67.27 10.93
C LEU A 7 3.42 -66.78 9.48
N VAL A 8 2.61 -67.35 8.58
CA VAL A 8 2.57 -66.93 7.17
C VAL A 8 1.58 -65.78 6.94
N MET A 9 0.54 -65.63 7.78
CA MET A 9 -0.37 -64.47 7.71
C MET A 9 0.22 -63.18 8.30
N LEU A 10 1.27 -63.26 9.11
CA LEU A 10 1.92 -62.06 9.68
C LEU A 10 3.06 -61.50 8.79
N LEU A 11 3.34 -62.14 7.65
CA LEU A 11 4.40 -61.77 6.72
C LEU A 11 3.89 -61.08 5.43
N ILE A 12 2.58 -60.78 5.34
CA ILE A 12 1.96 -60.11 4.16
C ILE A 12 1.63 -58.62 4.42
N PHE A 13 1.81 -58.10 5.65
CA PHE A 13 1.67 -56.66 5.94
C PHE A 13 3.00 -55.89 5.90
N GLY A 14 3.94 -56.36 5.08
CA GLY A 14 5.25 -55.76 4.87
C GLY A 14 5.46 -55.25 3.45
N THR A 15 4.42 -54.76 2.76
CA THR A 15 4.68 -53.83 1.66
C THR A 15 5.14 -52.54 2.31
N ALA A 16 6.44 -52.27 2.21
CA ALA A 16 6.97 -50.93 2.35
C ALA A 16 6.15 -50.04 1.41
N VAL A 17 5.17 -49.33 1.97
CA VAL A 17 4.75 -48.04 1.45
C VAL A 17 6.02 -47.21 1.55
N TRP A 18 6.81 -47.23 0.49
CA TRP A 18 7.67 -46.09 0.20
C TRP A 18 6.69 -44.94 0.09
N ALA A 19 6.54 -44.21 1.20
CA ALA A 19 6.05 -42.86 1.17
C ALA A 19 6.94 -42.18 0.13
N ILE A 20 6.39 -41.98 -1.07
CA ILE A 20 6.99 -41.14 -2.08
C ILE A 20 7.23 -39.82 -1.34
N PRO A 21 8.48 -39.37 -1.19
CA PRO A 21 8.76 -38.13 -0.50
C PRO A 21 8.04 -37.02 -1.29
N ASN A 22 7.09 -36.37 -0.63
CA ASN A 22 6.52 -35.07 -0.96
C ASN A 22 6.68 -34.60 -2.41
N ARG A 23 5.75 -34.99 -3.29
CA ARG A 23 5.29 -34.10 -4.35
C ARG A 23 3.85 -33.73 -4.05
N GLN A 24 3.64 -32.89 -3.04
CA GLN A 24 2.59 -31.89 -3.20
C GLN A 24 3.04 -31.10 -4.42
N ALA A 25 2.42 -31.32 -5.57
CA ALA A 25 2.56 -30.34 -6.66
C ALA A 25 2.27 -28.98 -6.03
N ASN A 26 3.11 -27.98 -6.33
CA ASN A 26 2.78 -26.61 -5.99
C ASN A 26 1.34 -26.36 -6.50
N LEU A 27 0.45 -25.76 -5.69
CA LEU A 27 -0.94 -25.48 -6.09
C LEU A 27 -0.98 -24.77 -7.46
N PHE A 28 0.01 -23.92 -7.72
CA PHE A 28 0.22 -23.28 -9.01
C PHE A 28 0.53 -24.26 -10.16
N GLN A 29 1.39 -25.26 -9.94
CA GLN A 29 1.68 -26.30 -10.93
C GLN A 29 0.45 -27.17 -11.24
N LEU A 30 -0.37 -27.46 -10.22
CA LEU A 30 -1.63 -28.17 -10.43
C LEU A 30 -2.60 -27.33 -11.27
N PHE A 31 -2.70 -26.03 -10.99
CA PHE A 31 -3.52 -25.09 -11.75
C PHE A 31 -3.09 -25.04 -13.22
N ILE A 32 -1.78 -24.91 -13.50
CA ILE A 32 -1.24 -24.94 -14.88
C ILE A 32 -1.56 -26.26 -15.57
N LEU A 33 -1.37 -27.39 -14.88
CA LEU A 33 -1.66 -28.70 -15.43
C LEU A 33 -3.13 -28.85 -15.81
N GLN A 34 -4.05 -28.39 -14.96
CA GLN A 34 -5.50 -28.43 -15.22
C GLN A 34 -5.88 -27.54 -16.40
N ALA A 35 -5.35 -26.31 -16.46
CA ALA A 35 -5.56 -25.41 -17.60
C ALA A 35 -5.03 -26.02 -18.90
N ARG A 36 -3.87 -26.69 -18.87
CA ARG A 36 -3.32 -27.41 -20.04
C ARG A 36 -4.23 -28.55 -20.48
N GLN A 37 -4.72 -29.37 -19.55
CA GLN A 37 -5.61 -30.49 -19.88
C GLN A 37 -6.92 -30.01 -20.49
N ASP A 38 -7.49 -28.94 -19.95
CA ASP A 38 -8.71 -28.33 -20.46
C ASP A 38 -8.49 -27.71 -21.85
N LEU A 39 -7.33 -27.08 -22.10
CA LEU A 39 -6.94 -26.58 -23.43
C LEU A 39 -6.85 -27.71 -24.46
N GLU A 40 -6.20 -28.83 -24.09
CA GLU A 40 -6.09 -30.00 -24.96
C GLU A 40 -7.46 -30.65 -25.24
N LEU A 41 -8.36 -30.65 -24.25
CA LEU A 41 -9.73 -31.14 -24.39
C LEU A 41 -10.55 -30.24 -25.33
N LEU A 42 -10.45 -28.91 -25.16
CA LEU A 42 -11.11 -27.94 -26.04
C LEU A 42 -10.58 -28.05 -27.48
N ALA A 43 -9.28 -28.21 -27.66
CA ALA A 43 -8.68 -28.41 -28.97
C ALA A 43 -9.16 -29.71 -29.64
N ASN A 44 -9.29 -30.81 -28.88
CA ASN A 44 -9.82 -32.07 -29.40
C ASN A 44 -11.28 -31.93 -29.86
N GLU A 45 -12.11 -31.17 -29.14
CA GLU A 45 -13.49 -30.92 -29.56
C GLU A 45 -13.52 -30.09 -30.85
N GLN A 46 -12.77 -28.98 -30.88
CA GLN A 46 -12.86 -28.01 -31.97
C GLN A 46 -12.19 -28.50 -33.27
N LEU A 47 -11.07 -29.23 -33.16
CA LEU A 47 -10.21 -29.60 -34.30
C LEU A 47 -10.20 -31.10 -34.59
N GLY A 48 -10.68 -31.92 -33.66
CA GLY A 48 -10.56 -33.37 -33.69
C GLY A 48 -9.40 -33.90 -32.83
N GLU A 49 -9.53 -35.17 -32.42
CA GLU A 49 -8.58 -35.82 -31.51
C GLU A 49 -7.15 -35.81 -32.07
N GLY A 50 -6.21 -35.23 -31.30
CA GLY A 50 -4.80 -35.15 -31.66
C GLY A 50 -4.45 -34.17 -32.79
N VAL A 51 -5.43 -33.42 -33.32
CA VAL A 51 -5.21 -32.38 -34.34
C VAL A 51 -4.92 -31.06 -33.64
N ARG A 52 -3.80 -30.40 -33.98
CA ARG A 52 -3.41 -29.11 -33.40
C ARG A 52 -3.07 -28.11 -34.49
N PRO A 53 -3.23 -26.79 -34.23
CA PRO A 53 -2.74 -25.74 -35.11
C PRO A 53 -1.23 -25.85 -35.33
N ASP A 54 -0.76 -25.32 -36.46
CA ASP A 54 0.67 -25.20 -36.75
C ASP A 54 1.34 -24.33 -35.67
N GLY A 55 2.48 -24.80 -35.15
CA GLY A 55 3.24 -24.08 -34.11
C GLY A 55 2.86 -24.41 -32.68
N TRP A 56 1.88 -25.29 -32.44
CA TRP A 56 1.55 -25.79 -31.10
C TRP A 56 2.79 -26.31 -30.38
N THR A 57 3.03 -25.85 -29.15
CA THR A 57 4.29 -26.07 -28.43
C THR A 57 4.45 -27.49 -27.90
N PHE A 58 3.34 -28.15 -27.58
CA PHE A 58 3.30 -29.45 -26.88
C PHE A 58 4.08 -29.47 -25.56
N ASN A 59 4.29 -28.31 -24.92
CA ASN A 59 4.99 -28.27 -23.65
C ASN A 59 4.09 -28.78 -22.51
N THR A 60 4.49 -29.90 -21.91
CA THR A 60 3.83 -30.50 -20.73
C THR A 60 4.75 -30.58 -19.52
N ASP A 61 5.94 -29.99 -19.59
CA ASP A 61 6.92 -29.99 -18.50
C ASP A 61 6.62 -28.84 -17.53
N LEU A 62 6.07 -29.18 -16.36
CA LEU A 62 5.73 -28.22 -15.30
C LEU A 62 6.97 -27.57 -14.65
N GLU A 63 8.17 -28.08 -14.93
CA GLU A 63 9.43 -27.48 -14.49
C GLU A 63 10.04 -26.56 -15.56
N SER A 64 9.44 -26.50 -16.76
CA SER A 64 9.92 -25.63 -17.84
C SER A 64 9.69 -24.15 -17.50
N PRO A 65 10.71 -23.28 -17.68
CA PRO A 65 10.56 -21.85 -17.44
C PRO A 65 9.57 -21.18 -18.39
N THR A 66 9.23 -21.83 -19.52
CA THR A 66 8.31 -21.31 -20.53
C THR A 66 6.91 -21.88 -20.44
N ILE A 67 6.62 -22.80 -19.50
CA ILE A 67 5.35 -23.56 -19.47
C ILE A 67 4.10 -22.67 -19.55
N VAL A 68 4.07 -21.54 -18.83
CA VAL A 68 2.92 -20.63 -18.84
C VAL A 68 2.85 -19.82 -20.13
N VAL A 69 3.99 -19.39 -20.67
CA VAL A 69 4.05 -18.64 -21.94
C VAL A 69 3.65 -19.55 -23.10
N ASP A 70 4.11 -20.80 -23.10
CA ASP A 70 3.75 -21.81 -24.09
C ASP A 70 2.26 -22.18 -24.00
N LEU A 71 1.71 -22.27 -22.78
CA LEU A 71 0.28 -22.47 -22.57
C LEU A 71 -0.55 -21.30 -23.10
N TRP A 72 -0.13 -20.06 -22.83
CA TRP A 72 -0.77 -18.86 -23.39
C TRP A 72 -0.71 -18.87 -24.92
N PHE A 73 0.46 -19.13 -25.49
CA PHE A 73 0.65 -19.15 -26.94
C PHE A 73 -0.23 -20.22 -27.61
N ASP A 74 -0.30 -21.42 -27.06
CA ASP A 74 -1.19 -22.48 -27.56
C ASP A 74 -2.68 -22.07 -27.43
N ASN A 75 -3.06 -21.39 -26.33
CA ASN A 75 -4.41 -20.84 -26.17
C ASN A 75 -4.76 -19.80 -27.24
N GLU A 76 -3.82 -18.91 -27.59
CA GLU A 76 -3.99 -17.94 -28.67
C GLU A 76 -4.13 -18.61 -30.05
N LEU A 77 -3.32 -19.65 -30.32
CA LEU A 77 -3.43 -20.43 -31.56
C LEU A 77 -4.79 -21.12 -31.68
N LEU A 78 -5.31 -21.67 -30.57
CA LEU A 78 -6.65 -22.26 -30.57
C LEU A 78 -7.73 -21.20 -30.74
N ALA A 79 -7.58 -20.03 -30.11
CA ALA A 79 -8.50 -18.91 -30.25
C ALA A 79 -8.59 -18.44 -31.71
N GLU A 80 -7.50 -18.46 -32.48
CA GLU A 80 -7.55 -18.20 -33.92
C GLU A 80 -8.42 -19.20 -34.70
N GLN A 81 -8.46 -20.47 -34.27
CA GLN A 81 -9.32 -21.47 -34.89
C GLN A 81 -10.80 -21.33 -34.49
N ILE A 82 -11.08 -20.82 -33.29
CA ILE A 82 -12.44 -20.64 -32.77
C ILE A 82 -13.07 -19.35 -33.32
N TYR A 83 -12.36 -18.23 -33.22
CA TYR A 83 -12.89 -16.89 -33.52
C TYR A 83 -12.44 -16.34 -34.88
N GLY A 84 -11.40 -16.92 -35.47
CA GLY A 84 -10.75 -16.41 -36.67
C GLY A 84 -9.46 -15.63 -36.38
N ALA A 85 -8.68 -15.41 -37.44
CA ALA A 85 -7.39 -14.72 -37.35
C ALA A 85 -7.56 -13.28 -36.82
N ASN A 86 -6.74 -12.90 -35.85
CA ASN A 86 -6.73 -11.58 -35.20
C ASN A 86 -8.09 -11.13 -34.64
N THR A 87 -8.98 -12.06 -34.33
CA THR A 87 -10.30 -11.77 -33.77
C THR A 87 -10.39 -12.37 -32.39
N ARG A 88 -10.80 -11.56 -31.40
CA ARG A 88 -11.01 -11.98 -30.01
C ARG A 88 -12.33 -11.39 -29.51
N PRO A 89 -13.05 -12.09 -28.62
CA PRO A 89 -14.21 -11.51 -27.96
C PRO A 89 -13.78 -10.33 -27.05
N PRO A 90 -14.69 -9.39 -26.74
CA PRO A 90 -14.38 -8.22 -25.91
C PRO A 90 -13.75 -8.56 -24.56
N ASP A 91 -14.16 -9.67 -23.93
CA ASP A 91 -13.70 -10.08 -22.59
C ASP A 91 -12.42 -10.94 -22.62
N TRP A 92 -11.72 -11.02 -23.75
CA TRP A 92 -10.45 -11.74 -23.87
C TRP A 92 -9.31 -10.93 -23.25
N PHE A 93 -8.62 -11.50 -22.27
CA PHE A 93 -7.55 -10.80 -21.55
C PHE A 93 -6.24 -10.83 -22.30
N GLY A 94 -5.85 -11.99 -22.84
CA GLY A 94 -4.55 -12.20 -23.48
C GLY A 94 -3.37 -12.02 -22.51
N ALA A 95 -2.17 -11.80 -23.08
CA ALA A 95 -0.95 -11.59 -22.30
C ALA A 95 -0.78 -10.13 -21.89
N THR A 96 -0.90 -9.87 -20.60
CA THR A 96 -0.92 -8.50 -20.05
C THR A 96 0.17 -8.21 -19.03
N SER A 97 0.83 -9.26 -18.53
CA SER A 97 1.88 -9.15 -17.52
C SER A 97 2.97 -10.19 -17.77
N GLY A 98 4.19 -9.87 -17.35
CA GLY A 98 5.31 -10.82 -17.27
C GLY A 98 5.22 -11.75 -16.05
N ASN A 99 4.32 -11.49 -15.11
CA ASN A 99 4.09 -12.35 -13.96
C ASN A 99 3.38 -13.65 -14.40
N GLN A 100 4.00 -14.79 -14.11
CA GLN A 100 3.49 -16.10 -14.50
C GLN A 100 2.12 -16.43 -13.87
N GLU A 101 1.83 -15.96 -12.66
CA GLU A 101 0.55 -16.21 -11.99
C GLU A 101 -0.58 -15.43 -12.67
N LEU A 102 -0.34 -14.15 -12.98
CA LEU A 102 -1.30 -13.32 -13.71
C LEU A 102 -1.51 -13.83 -15.14
N LEU A 103 -0.44 -14.25 -15.83
CA LEU A 103 -0.56 -14.82 -17.16
C LEU A 103 -1.35 -16.14 -17.13
N ALA A 104 -1.09 -17.03 -16.16
CA ALA A 104 -1.85 -18.26 -16.01
C ALA A 104 -3.33 -18.00 -15.68
N ARG A 105 -3.62 -17.00 -14.83
CA ARG A 105 -4.98 -16.52 -14.54
C ARG A 105 -5.68 -16.07 -15.82
N ASN A 106 -5.04 -15.22 -16.63
CA ASN A 106 -5.63 -14.73 -17.88
C ASN A 106 -5.92 -15.87 -18.85
N VAL A 107 -4.97 -16.80 -19.03
CA VAL A 107 -5.17 -17.99 -19.85
C VAL A 107 -6.37 -18.81 -19.36
N ARG A 108 -6.52 -18.97 -18.04
CA ARG A 108 -7.65 -19.70 -17.47
C ARG A 108 -8.97 -19.02 -17.80
N HIS A 109 -9.04 -17.69 -17.68
CA HIS A 109 -10.21 -16.91 -18.06
C HIS A 109 -10.54 -17.05 -19.54
N ASP A 110 -9.58 -16.78 -20.39
CA ASP A 110 -9.70 -16.88 -21.84
C ASP A 110 -10.15 -18.28 -22.30
N LEU A 111 -9.65 -19.33 -21.62
CA LEU A 111 -10.04 -20.70 -21.87
C LEU A 111 -11.50 -20.99 -21.45
N GLU A 112 -12.01 -20.36 -20.39
CA GLU A 112 -13.44 -20.44 -20.03
C GLU A 112 -14.32 -19.69 -21.04
N VAL A 113 -13.88 -18.53 -21.55
CA VAL A 113 -14.56 -17.77 -22.61
C VAL A 113 -14.61 -18.57 -23.92
N ALA A 114 -13.51 -19.21 -24.30
CA ALA A 114 -13.45 -20.12 -25.44
C ALA A 114 -14.36 -21.34 -25.25
N ALA A 115 -14.39 -21.90 -24.04
CA ALA A 115 -15.29 -23.02 -23.72
C ALA A 115 -16.76 -22.63 -23.80
N ASP A 116 -17.15 -21.43 -23.36
CA ASP A 116 -18.53 -20.94 -23.49
C ASP A 116 -18.94 -20.78 -24.96
N THR A 117 -18.01 -20.40 -25.83
CA THR A 117 -18.26 -20.32 -27.28
C THR A 117 -18.46 -21.70 -27.92
N VAL A 118 -17.65 -22.69 -27.54
CA VAL A 118 -17.67 -24.03 -28.17
C VAL A 118 -18.77 -24.93 -27.59
N PHE A 119 -18.94 -24.94 -26.27
CA PHE A 119 -19.86 -25.85 -25.57
C PHE A 119 -21.19 -25.20 -25.16
N GLY A 120 -21.24 -23.86 -25.14
CA GLY A 120 -22.34 -23.07 -24.59
C GLY A 120 -22.04 -22.57 -23.17
N GLU A 121 -22.71 -21.49 -22.79
CA GLU A 121 -22.52 -20.82 -21.49
C GLU A 121 -22.70 -21.79 -20.32
N ARG A 122 -21.67 -21.88 -19.47
CA ARG A 122 -21.66 -22.72 -18.26
C ARG A 122 -21.88 -24.22 -18.52
N ILE A 123 -21.76 -24.67 -19.76
CA ILE A 123 -21.81 -26.09 -20.14
C ILE A 123 -20.37 -26.56 -20.31
N ARG A 124 -20.00 -27.66 -19.64
CA ARG A 124 -18.65 -28.23 -19.74
C ARG A 124 -18.71 -29.73 -20.06
N PRO A 125 -17.82 -30.23 -20.93
CA PRO A 125 -17.78 -31.64 -21.28
C PRO A 125 -17.26 -32.50 -20.11
N PRO A 126 -17.48 -33.83 -20.14
CA PRO A 126 -16.84 -34.74 -19.21
C PRO A 126 -15.31 -34.64 -19.29
N GLY A 127 -14.65 -34.54 -18.13
CA GLY A 127 -13.18 -34.42 -18.07
C GLY A 127 -12.66 -32.98 -18.03
N TRP A 128 -13.53 -31.97 -18.16
CA TRP A 128 -13.17 -30.58 -17.86
C TRP A 128 -12.86 -30.42 -16.37
N ASN A 129 -11.65 -29.99 -16.05
CA ASN A 129 -11.24 -29.72 -14.68
C ASN A 129 -11.87 -28.42 -14.16
N GLY A 130 -11.86 -27.39 -15.00
CA GLY A 130 -12.32 -26.05 -14.66
C GLY A 130 -11.43 -25.35 -13.64
N ALA A 131 -11.94 -24.26 -13.09
CA ALA A 131 -11.34 -23.47 -12.02
C ALA A 131 -12.45 -22.81 -11.18
N PRO A 132 -12.10 -22.20 -10.04
CA PRO A 132 -13.03 -21.37 -9.28
C PRO A 132 -13.75 -20.33 -10.18
N PRO A 133 -15.01 -19.99 -9.86
CA PRO A 133 -15.83 -19.13 -10.73
C PRO A 133 -15.29 -17.70 -10.90
N ILE A 134 -14.38 -17.24 -10.04
CA ILE A 134 -13.66 -15.96 -10.19
C ILE A 134 -12.94 -15.82 -11.54
N TYR A 135 -12.43 -16.92 -12.08
CA TYR A 135 -11.75 -16.91 -13.39
C TYR A 135 -12.72 -16.76 -14.57
N ARG A 136 -14.01 -16.54 -14.35
CA ARG A 136 -14.98 -16.16 -15.39
C ARG A 136 -15.43 -14.70 -15.27
N CYS A 137 -15.02 -14.02 -14.21
CA CYS A 137 -15.38 -12.63 -14.00
C CYS A 137 -14.49 -11.71 -14.82
N ASP A 138 -14.93 -10.47 -15.02
CA ASP A 138 -14.12 -9.48 -15.73
C ASP A 138 -12.79 -9.21 -15.02
N ARG A 139 -11.88 -8.61 -15.76
CA ARG A 139 -10.49 -8.39 -15.33
C ARG A 139 -10.41 -7.49 -14.12
N THR A 140 -11.25 -6.47 -14.10
CA THR A 140 -11.34 -5.48 -13.02
C THR A 140 -11.72 -6.16 -11.72
N ILE A 141 -12.72 -7.05 -11.72
CA ILE A 141 -13.10 -7.85 -10.54
C ILE A 141 -11.96 -8.77 -10.10
N GLN A 142 -11.32 -9.49 -11.02
CA GLN A 142 -10.20 -10.36 -10.67
C GLN A 142 -9.02 -9.58 -10.06
N ASN A 143 -8.74 -8.37 -10.56
CA ASN A 143 -7.72 -7.49 -9.99
C ASN A 143 -8.13 -6.93 -8.63
N LEU A 144 -9.39 -6.53 -8.44
CA LEU A 144 -9.89 -6.05 -7.16
C LEU A 144 -9.78 -7.12 -6.07
N VAL A 145 -10.18 -8.37 -6.34
CA VAL A 145 -10.02 -9.47 -5.37
C VAL A 145 -8.55 -9.64 -4.98
N ARG A 146 -7.65 -9.66 -5.97
CA ARG A 146 -6.22 -9.82 -5.72
C ARG A 146 -5.67 -8.68 -4.87
N LEU A 147 -6.02 -7.43 -5.16
CA LEU A 147 -5.54 -6.27 -4.41
C LEU A 147 -6.15 -6.19 -3.00
N LEU A 148 -7.41 -6.57 -2.84
CA LEU A 148 -8.04 -6.70 -1.53
C LEU A 148 -7.27 -7.69 -0.65
N ASP A 149 -6.86 -8.84 -1.20
CA ASP A 149 -6.07 -9.84 -0.49
C ASP A 149 -4.64 -9.33 -0.21
N GLU A 150 -3.93 -8.88 -1.25
CA GLU A 150 -2.50 -8.51 -1.14
C GLU A 150 -2.26 -7.24 -0.31
N ILE A 151 -3.08 -6.20 -0.47
CA ILE A 151 -2.85 -4.89 0.14
C ILE A 151 -3.64 -4.74 1.45
N TYR A 152 -4.89 -5.21 1.45
CA TYR A 152 -5.83 -4.99 2.54
C TYR A 152 -6.09 -6.23 3.38
N ASN A 153 -5.48 -7.38 3.05
CA ASN A 153 -5.67 -8.67 3.73
C ASN A 153 -7.16 -8.98 3.95
N THR A 154 -7.96 -8.71 2.92
CA THR A 154 -9.42 -8.89 2.89
C THR A 154 -9.76 -9.85 1.77
N GLN A 155 -10.49 -10.92 2.08
CA GLN A 155 -10.92 -11.91 1.12
C GLN A 155 -12.46 -11.90 1.04
N PRO A 156 -13.04 -11.95 -0.17
CA PRO A 156 -14.48 -12.09 -0.32
C PRO A 156 -14.99 -13.43 0.23
N ASP A 157 -16.16 -13.41 0.86
CA ASP A 157 -16.89 -14.54 1.41
C ASP A 157 -17.97 -15.10 0.44
N THR A 158 -18.12 -14.51 -0.77
CA THR A 158 -19.06 -14.99 -1.80
C THR A 158 -18.82 -16.46 -2.12
N ALA A 159 -19.84 -17.30 -1.86
CA ALA A 159 -19.76 -18.72 -2.12
C ALA A 159 -19.73 -19.06 -3.61
N ASP A 160 -18.84 -19.97 -4.02
CA ASP A 160 -18.64 -20.39 -5.41
C ASP A 160 -19.88 -20.94 -6.12
N ASN A 161 -20.90 -21.37 -5.37
CA ASN A 161 -22.14 -21.94 -5.91
C ASN A 161 -23.27 -20.90 -6.10
N VAL A 162 -23.02 -19.62 -5.82
CA VAL A 162 -24.01 -18.56 -6.00
C VAL A 162 -24.37 -18.41 -7.48
N PHE A 163 -25.67 -18.30 -7.74
CA PHE A 163 -26.14 -17.98 -9.09
C PHE A 163 -25.66 -16.57 -9.47
N ASN A 164 -25.01 -16.45 -10.62
CA ASN A 164 -24.36 -15.21 -11.06
C ASN A 164 -23.25 -14.74 -10.10
N TYR A 165 -22.32 -15.66 -9.80
CA TYR A 165 -21.17 -15.44 -8.91
C TYR A 165 -20.47 -14.09 -9.12
N CYS A 166 -20.15 -13.68 -10.35
CA CYS A 166 -19.40 -12.45 -10.60
C CYS A 166 -20.14 -11.19 -10.18
N GLU A 167 -21.46 -11.16 -10.33
CA GLU A 167 -22.28 -10.02 -9.88
C GLU A 167 -22.40 -10.00 -8.35
N ALA A 168 -22.61 -11.16 -7.72
CA ALA A 168 -22.64 -11.26 -6.26
C ALA A 168 -21.30 -10.83 -5.63
N LEU A 169 -20.19 -11.30 -6.22
CA LEU A 169 -18.85 -10.95 -5.81
C LEU A 169 -18.56 -9.45 -6.02
N ARG A 170 -18.96 -8.89 -7.15
CA ARG A 170 -18.83 -7.44 -7.42
C ARG A 170 -19.52 -6.63 -6.32
N GLN A 171 -20.74 -6.99 -5.96
CA GLN A 171 -21.50 -6.29 -4.91
C GLN A 171 -20.82 -6.37 -3.54
N GLU A 172 -20.24 -7.54 -3.20
CA GLU A 172 -19.47 -7.72 -1.98
C GLU A 172 -18.20 -6.84 -1.97
N ILE A 173 -17.37 -6.94 -3.01
CA ILE A 173 -16.14 -6.13 -3.18
C ILE A 173 -16.47 -4.64 -3.07
N GLU A 174 -17.53 -4.21 -3.73
CA GLU A 174 -17.98 -2.83 -3.72
C GLU A 174 -18.35 -2.34 -2.33
N ASN A 175 -18.98 -3.18 -1.51
CA ASN A 175 -19.33 -2.88 -0.14
C ASN A 175 -18.09 -2.85 0.78
N ASP A 176 -17.17 -3.80 0.61
CA ASP A 176 -15.93 -3.85 1.39
C ASP A 176 -15.03 -2.65 1.12
N LEU A 177 -14.90 -2.29 -0.16
CA LEU A 177 -14.09 -1.15 -0.58
C LEU A 177 -14.66 0.19 -0.11
N VAL A 178 -15.97 0.31 0.15
CA VAL A 178 -16.51 1.58 0.64
C VAL A 178 -15.91 1.96 1.99
N ASN A 179 -15.66 0.99 2.87
CA ASN A 179 -14.96 1.27 4.11
C ASN A 179 -13.51 1.69 3.84
N ILE A 180 -12.82 1.05 2.91
CA ILE A 180 -11.42 1.37 2.58
C ILE A 180 -11.30 2.76 1.92
N ILE A 181 -12.18 3.06 0.97
CA ILE A 181 -12.18 4.28 0.15
C ILE A 181 -12.60 5.50 0.96
N PHE A 182 -13.69 5.39 1.72
CA PHE A 182 -14.32 6.54 2.38
C PHE A 182 -13.93 6.72 3.85
N SER A 183 -13.10 5.83 4.44
CA SER A 183 -12.54 6.01 5.78
C SER A 183 -11.08 6.48 5.82
N ALA A 184 -10.39 6.53 4.67
CA ALA A 184 -8.99 6.94 4.58
C ALA A 184 -8.84 8.48 4.74
N PRO A 185 -8.11 8.99 5.76
CA PRO A 185 -7.87 10.42 5.91
C PRO A 185 -6.86 10.95 4.87
N GLY A 186 -7.17 12.07 4.20
CA GLY A 186 -6.17 12.90 3.50
C GLY A 186 -5.97 12.67 1.99
N THR A 187 -6.91 12.04 1.28
CA THR A 187 -6.68 11.52 -0.09
C THR A 187 -7.12 12.40 -1.27
N GLY A 188 -7.54 13.66 -1.07
CA GLY A 188 -7.65 14.62 -2.19
C GLY A 188 -8.67 14.34 -3.30
N THR A 189 -9.51 13.31 -3.18
CA THR A 189 -10.78 13.09 -3.92
C THR A 189 -11.89 12.72 -2.93
N PRO A 190 -13.19 12.94 -3.23
CA PRO A 190 -14.11 13.49 -2.24
C PRO A 190 -14.63 12.45 -1.25
N ALA A 191 -13.99 12.42 -0.08
CA ALA A 191 -14.53 11.85 1.14
C ALA A 191 -14.13 12.70 2.35
N ASP A 192 -14.42 14.00 2.30
CA ASP A 192 -15.03 14.58 3.49
C ASP A 192 -16.38 13.87 3.61
N SER A 193 -16.48 12.83 4.43
CA SER A 193 -17.74 12.14 4.72
C SER A 193 -18.88 13.12 5.10
N ALA A 194 -18.52 14.33 5.54
CA ALA A 194 -19.40 15.47 5.77
C ALA A 194 -20.11 16.01 4.50
N GLN A 195 -19.59 15.79 3.29
CA GLN A 195 -20.16 16.25 2.02
C GLN A 195 -20.98 15.20 1.28
N LEU A 196 -20.90 13.91 1.66
CA LEU A 196 -21.66 12.83 1.01
C LEU A 196 -23.17 13.11 0.90
N PRO A 197 -23.85 13.64 1.94
CA PRO A 197 -25.27 13.96 1.83
C PRO A 197 -25.55 15.02 0.76
N GLN A 198 -24.66 16.02 0.62
CA GLN A 198 -24.76 17.08 -0.39
C GLN A 198 -24.50 16.52 -1.80
N GLN A 199 -23.61 15.54 -1.92
CA GLN A 199 -23.35 14.87 -3.20
C GLN A 199 -24.55 14.04 -3.66
N VAL A 200 -25.21 13.31 -2.77
CA VAL A 200 -26.47 12.60 -3.09
C VAL A 200 -27.55 13.60 -3.49
N LEU A 201 -27.67 14.73 -2.78
CA LEU A 201 -28.59 15.80 -3.16
C LEU A 201 -28.26 16.39 -4.55
N ALA A 202 -26.98 16.46 -4.93
CA ALA A 202 -26.57 16.87 -6.26
C ALA A 202 -27.01 15.86 -7.35
N VAL A 203 -26.89 14.56 -7.09
CA VAL A 203 -27.45 13.51 -7.98
C VAL A 203 -28.96 13.70 -8.13
N ARG A 204 -29.65 14.06 -7.04
CA ARG A 204 -31.08 14.36 -7.09
C ARG A 204 -31.39 15.56 -7.98
N GLY A 205 -30.65 16.66 -7.81
CA GLY A 205 -30.82 17.85 -8.65
C GLY A 205 -30.59 17.54 -10.13
N ASP A 206 -29.64 16.67 -10.44
CA ASP A 206 -29.36 16.21 -11.81
C ASP A 206 -30.49 15.34 -12.36
N LEU A 207 -31.08 14.45 -11.56
CA LEU A 207 -32.27 13.68 -11.97
C LEU A 207 -33.46 14.60 -12.29
N GLU A 208 -33.69 15.63 -11.48
CA GLU A 208 -34.74 16.62 -11.73
C GLU A 208 -34.50 17.38 -13.04
N ARG A 209 -33.26 17.78 -13.32
CA ARG A 209 -32.87 18.42 -14.58
C ARG A 209 -33.06 17.49 -15.77
N LEU A 210 -32.67 16.22 -15.66
CA LEU A 210 -32.88 15.22 -16.70
C LEU A 210 -34.38 15.01 -16.97
N ALA A 211 -35.19 14.90 -15.92
CA ALA A 211 -36.64 14.78 -16.04
C ALA A 211 -37.25 16.02 -16.73
N ASP A 212 -36.82 17.24 -16.37
CA ASP A 212 -37.28 18.46 -17.03
C ASP A 212 -36.89 18.52 -18.52
N GLU A 213 -35.69 18.04 -18.88
CA GLU A 213 -35.23 17.99 -20.27
C GLU A 213 -36.07 17.02 -21.12
N VAL A 214 -36.39 15.82 -20.59
CA VAL A 214 -37.04 14.76 -21.38
C VAL A 214 -38.58 14.75 -21.28
N LEU A 215 -39.15 15.24 -20.19
CA LEU A 215 -40.62 15.31 -19.97
C LEU A 215 -41.19 16.73 -20.07
N GLY A 216 -40.34 17.76 -20.01
CA GLY A 216 -40.73 19.15 -19.87
C GLY A 216 -40.83 19.60 -18.42
N LEU A 217 -40.74 20.92 -18.23
CA LEU A 217 -40.67 21.57 -16.91
C LEU A 217 -41.79 21.10 -15.97
N SER A 218 -41.40 20.65 -14.78
CA SER A 218 -42.30 20.21 -13.69
C SER A 218 -43.23 19.04 -14.07
N THR A 219 -42.92 18.30 -15.13
CA THR A 219 -43.63 17.08 -15.50
C THR A 219 -42.88 15.88 -14.95
N ARG A 220 -43.55 15.03 -14.18
CA ARG A 220 -42.94 13.87 -13.52
C ARG A 220 -43.71 12.58 -13.80
N PRO A 221 -43.01 11.43 -13.81
CA PRO A 221 -43.65 10.11 -13.81
C PRO A 221 -44.66 9.92 -12.69
N ILE A 222 -45.56 8.95 -12.86
CA ILE A 222 -46.44 8.51 -11.77
C ILE A 222 -45.59 7.87 -10.68
N GLY A 223 -45.87 8.20 -9.42
CA GLY A 223 -45.14 7.63 -8.28
C GLY A 223 -43.86 8.38 -7.92
N TRP A 224 -43.59 9.52 -8.57
CA TRP A 224 -42.48 10.40 -8.22
C TRP A 224 -42.58 10.83 -6.75
N THR A 225 -41.59 10.51 -5.93
CA THR A 225 -41.68 10.66 -4.47
C THR A 225 -41.21 12.01 -3.98
N TRP A 226 -40.40 12.73 -4.77
CA TRP A 226 -39.87 14.02 -4.33
C TRP A 226 -40.92 15.04 -3.97
N SER A 227 -40.81 15.49 -2.73
CA SER A 227 -41.65 16.51 -2.16
C SER A 227 -40.85 17.79 -1.98
N GLN A 228 -41.54 18.92 -2.11
CA GLN A 228 -40.93 20.23 -1.88
C GLN A 228 -40.58 20.35 -0.38
N GLY A 229 -39.34 20.02 0.01
CA GLY A 229 -38.88 20.01 1.40
C GLY A 229 -37.84 18.94 1.75
N ASP A 230 -37.57 18.01 0.84
CA ASP A 230 -36.48 17.04 0.99
C ASP A 230 -35.12 17.78 0.87
N ASP A 231 -34.25 17.57 1.86
CA ASP A 231 -32.91 18.19 1.94
C ASP A 231 -31.81 17.12 2.05
N GLU A 232 -30.54 17.55 2.12
CA GLU A 232 -29.41 16.62 2.22
C GLU A 232 -29.47 15.71 3.46
N ASN A 233 -30.23 16.06 4.49
CA ASN A 233 -30.37 15.28 5.72
C ASN A 233 -31.58 14.34 5.71
N SER A 234 -32.34 14.26 4.60
CA SER A 234 -33.48 13.36 4.51
C SER A 234 -33.02 11.90 4.62
N PRO A 235 -33.55 11.11 5.57
CA PRO A 235 -33.11 9.74 5.79
C PRO A 235 -33.50 8.79 4.65
N THR A 236 -34.45 9.19 3.79
CA THR A 236 -34.91 8.39 2.64
C THR A 236 -34.37 8.91 1.31
N LEU A 237 -33.49 9.92 1.31
CA LEU A 237 -33.04 10.59 0.08
C LEU A 237 -32.51 9.63 -0.99
N ALA A 238 -31.68 8.66 -0.60
CA ALA A 238 -31.10 7.68 -1.52
C ALA A 238 -32.16 6.71 -2.08
N ASP A 239 -33.07 6.23 -1.23
CA ASP A 239 -34.15 5.33 -1.61
C ASP A 239 -35.17 6.01 -2.54
N ASP A 240 -35.55 7.25 -2.20
CA ASP A 240 -36.45 8.09 -3.00
C ASP A 240 -35.83 8.42 -4.36
N LEU A 241 -34.53 8.78 -4.36
CA LEU A 241 -33.77 9.00 -5.59
C LEU A 241 -33.72 7.73 -6.45
N ASN A 242 -33.47 6.55 -5.86
CA ASN A 242 -33.49 5.29 -6.58
C ASN A 242 -34.87 5.00 -7.19
N ALA A 243 -35.93 5.15 -6.41
CA ALA A 243 -37.30 4.93 -6.88
C ALA A 243 -37.65 5.85 -8.05
N ASP A 244 -37.32 7.13 -7.94
CA ASP A 244 -37.59 8.12 -8.98
C ASP A 244 -36.74 7.91 -10.23
N LEU A 245 -35.47 7.55 -10.08
CA LEU A 245 -34.61 7.18 -11.19
C LEU A 245 -35.19 5.99 -11.98
N ASN A 246 -35.69 4.97 -11.27
CA ASN A 246 -36.38 3.83 -11.88
C ASN A 246 -37.71 4.22 -12.55
N ASN A 247 -38.50 5.11 -11.93
CA ASN A 247 -39.75 5.61 -12.52
C ASN A 247 -39.50 6.40 -13.81
N LEU A 248 -38.42 7.19 -13.87
CA LEU A 248 -38.02 7.90 -15.09
C LEU A 248 -37.63 6.92 -16.19
N ALA A 249 -36.79 5.93 -15.86
CA ALA A 249 -36.40 4.87 -16.79
C ALA A 249 -37.64 4.12 -17.33
N ASP A 250 -38.53 3.65 -16.46
CA ASP A 250 -39.75 2.95 -16.86
C ASP A 250 -40.64 3.77 -17.80
N THR A 251 -40.68 5.09 -17.61
CA THR A 251 -41.46 6.01 -18.43
C THR A 251 -40.81 6.26 -19.80
N GLN A 252 -39.48 6.39 -19.86
CA GLN A 252 -38.77 6.82 -21.07
C GLN A 252 -38.28 5.67 -21.95
N ILE A 253 -37.71 4.62 -21.35
CA ILE A 253 -37.15 3.46 -22.07
C ILE A 253 -38.05 2.23 -22.01
N GLY A 254 -39.06 2.25 -21.14
CA GLY A 254 -40.06 1.20 -21.00
C GLY A 254 -39.93 0.44 -19.68
N ARG A 255 -41.05 -0.13 -19.25
CA ARG A 255 -41.15 -0.82 -17.97
C ARG A 255 -40.15 -1.97 -17.87
N ASP A 256 -39.40 -1.99 -16.78
CA ASP A 256 -38.37 -2.99 -16.47
C ASP A 256 -37.25 -3.08 -17.54
N GLN A 257 -37.13 -2.07 -18.42
CA GLN A 257 -36.00 -1.91 -19.33
C GLN A 257 -34.96 -1.01 -18.67
N ARG A 258 -33.68 -1.40 -18.71
CA ARG A 258 -32.58 -0.59 -18.18
C ARG A 258 -31.44 -0.53 -19.19
N PRO A 259 -30.64 0.56 -19.20
CA PRO A 259 -29.40 0.60 -19.96
C PRO A 259 -28.48 -0.58 -19.61
N PRO A 260 -27.66 -1.08 -20.55
CA PRO A 260 -26.59 -2.02 -20.22
C PRO A 260 -25.69 -1.46 -19.11
N GLY A 261 -25.25 -2.32 -18.19
CA GLY A 261 -24.43 -1.93 -17.03
C GLY A 261 -25.22 -1.39 -15.83
N TRP A 262 -26.54 -1.18 -15.93
CA TRP A 262 -27.35 -0.66 -14.82
C TRP A 262 -27.18 -1.45 -13.52
N VAL A 263 -26.90 -0.74 -12.44
CA VAL A 263 -26.75 -1.33 -11.10
C VAL A 263 -28.13 -1.42 -10.44
N PHE A 264 -28.61 -2.64 -10.19
CA PHE A 264 -29.95 -2.86 -9.65
C PHE A 264 -30.05 -2.68 -8.13
N PHE A 265 -28.92 -2.72 -7.43
CA PHE A 265 -28.86 -2.67 -5.98
C PHE A 265 -28.27 -1.35 -5.50
N VAL A 266 -29.02 -0.66 -4.64
CA VAL A 266 -28.53 0.52 -3.92
C VAL A 266 -28.28 0.10 -2.48
N PRO A 267 -27.00 0.01 -2.04
CA PRO A 267 -26.64 -0.39 -0.69
C PRO A 267 -27.02 0.65 0.37
N ASP A 268 -27.12 0.22 1.63
CA ASP A 268 -27.44 1.08 2.79
C ASP A 268 -26.34 2.13 3.08
N SER A 269 -25.10 1.87 2.63
CA SER A 269 -24.00 2.82 2.79
C SER A 269 -24.21 4.02 1.86
N LEU A 270 -24.31 5.22 2.43
CA LEU A 270 -24.56 6.45 1.68
C LEU A 270 -23.50 6.71 0.58
N ALA A 271 -22.24 6.34 0.83
CA ALA A 271 -21.16 6.51 -0.14
C ALA A 271 -21.31 5.56 -1.34
N ALA A 272 -21.66 4.31 -1.06
CA ALA A 272 -21.92 3.30 -2.08
C ALA A 272 -23.21 3.62 -2.86
N ALA A 273 -24.24 4.09 -2.17
CA ALA A 273 -25.47 4.58 -2.77
C ALA A 273 -25.22 5.77 -3.69
N TYR A 274 -24.46 6.79 -3.23
CA TYR A 274 -24.05 7.93 -4.05
C TYR A 274 -23.41 7.46 -5.36
N ARG A 275 -22.38 6.61 -5.27
CA ARG A 275 -21.64 6.11 -6.43
C ARG A 275 -22.55 5.41 -7.42
N ASN A 276 -23.36 4.47 -6.96
CA ASN A 276 -24.20 3.65 -7.83
C ASN A 276 -25.36 4.46 -8.43
N LEU A 277 -25.97 5.37 -7.66
CA LEU A 277 -27.03 6.26 -8.14
C LEU A 277 -26.50 7.27 -9.16
N ARG A 278 -25.32 7.84 -8.90
CA ARG A 278 -24.65 8.73 -9.84
C ARG A 278 -24.37 8.00 -11.15
N PHE A 279 -23.74 6.82 -11.09
CA PHE A 279 -23.45 6.02 -12.27
C PHE A 279 -24.71 5.66 -13.09
N ASN A 280 -25.76 5.18 -12.43
CA ASN A 280 -27.04 4.88 -13.11
C ASN A 280 -27.68 6.13 -13.73
N LEU A 281 -27.57 7.29 -13.07
CA LEU A 281 -28.06 8.55 -13.62
C LEU A 281 -27.29 8.97 -14.87
N GLU A 282 -25.96 8.83 -14.87
CA GLU A 282 -25.13 9.08 -16.05
C GLU A 282 -25.50 8.13 -17.20
N LEU A 283 -25.65 6.83 -16.95
CA LEU A 283 -26.11 5.85 -17.94
C LEU A 283 -27.48 6.21 -18.52
N LEU A 284 -28.41 6.65 -17.67
CA LEU A 284 -29.74 7.06 -18.13
C LEU A 284 -29.65 8.32 -18.99
N ALA A 285 -28.83 9.30 -18.59
CA ALA A 285 -28.62 10.52 -19.36
C ALA A 285 -28.03 10.21 -20.74
N ASP A 286 -27.00 9.36 -20.82
CA ASP A 286 -26.40 8.92 -22.09
C ASP A 286 -27.41 8.20 -22.98
N THR A 287 -28.28 7.37 -22.38
CA THR A 287 -29.34 6.66 -23.11
C THR A 287 -30.41 7.59 -23.67
N LEU A 288 -30.79 8.63 -22.93
CA LEU A 288 -31.91 9.52 -23.28
C LEU A 288 -31.51 10.71 -24.15
N LEU A 289 -30.33 11.29 -23.90
CA LEU A 289 -29.86 12.53 -24.54
C LEU A 289 -28.71 12.29 -25.53
N GLY A 290 -28.05 11.13 -25.45
CA GLY A 290 -26.83 10.80 -26.17
C GLY A 290 -25.59 10.89 -25.28
N GLU A 291 -24.54 10.16 -25.66
CA GLU A 291 -23.25 10.17 -24.98
C GLU A 291 -22.70 11.60 -24.83
N ASP A 292 -22.22 11.92 -23.63
CA ASP A 292 -21.63 13.23 -23.27
C ASP A 292 -22.59 14.43 -23.36
N VAL A 293 -23.90 14.20 -23.53
CA VAL A 293 -24.91 15.26 -23.55
C VAL A 293 -25.55 15.39 -22.17
N ARG A 294 -25.47 16.57 -21.55
CA ARG A 294 -26.05 16.84 -20.23
C ARG A 294 -26.94 18.08 -20.21
N PRO A 295 -28.02 18.09 -19.41
CA PRO A 295 -28.82 19.29 -19.17
C PRO A 295 -28.00 20.44 -18.61
N PHE A 296 -28.48 21.67 -18.81
CA PHE A 296 -27.82 22.85 -18.26
C PHE A 296 -27.78 22.81 -16.72
N GLY A 297 -26.62 23.12 -16.13
CA GLY A 297 -26.41 23.11 -14.67
C GLY A 297 -26.21 21.71 -14.08
N TRP A 298 -25.87 20.72 -14.90
CA TRP A 298 -25.44 19.40 -14.44
C TRP A 298 -24.28 19.50 -13.45
N GLN A 299 -24.37 18.79 -12.33
CA GLN A 299 -23.37 18.84 -11.25
C GLN A 299 -22.39 17.66 -11.27
N GLY A 300 -22.68 16.60 -12.03
CA GLY A 300 -21.77 15.48 -12.26
C GLY A 300 -20.63 15.86 -13.21
N GLU A 301 -19.62 16.56 -12.70
CA GLU A 301 -18.49 17.05 -13.51
C GLU A 301 -17.34 16.03 -13.65
N ASP A 302 -17.17 15.12 -12.69
CA ASP A 302 -16.11 14.12 -12.74
C ASP A 302 -16.49 12.97 -13.68
N PRO A 303 -15.77 12.77 -14.80
CA PRO A 303 -16.08 11.74 -15.79
C PRO A 303 -15.92 10.32 -15.26
N LEU A 304 -15.16 10.10 -14.18
CA LEU A 304 -15.02 8.79 -13.55
C LEU A 304 -16.36 8.24 -13.05
N ASN A 305 -17.28 9.13 -12.67
CA ASN A 305 -18.64 8.77 -12.24
C ASN A 305 -19.47 8.06 -13.32
N ARG A 306 -19.07 8.16 -14.60
CA ARG A 306 -19.71 7.46 -15.72
C ARG A 306 -19.19 6.04 -15.92
N CYS A 307 -18.05 5.70 -15.33
CA CYS A 307 -17.43 4.39 -15.50
C CYS A 307 -18.04 3.40 -14.51
N GLU A 308 -17.93 2.10 -14.79
CA GLU A 308 -18.49 1.09 -13.89
C GLU A 308 -17.93 1.25 -12.46
N PRO A 309 -18.74 1.04 -11.42
CA PRO A 309 -18.30 1.20 -10.03
C PRO A 309 -17.02 0.41 -9.67
N ALA A 310 -16.83 -0.77 -10.26
CA ALA A 310 -15.62 -1.56 -10.11
C ALA A 310 -14.38 -0.83 -10.68
N THR A 311 -14.48 -0.23 -11.87
CA THR A 311 -13.42 0.59 -12.46
C THR A 311 -13.14 1.83 -11.61
N GLN A 312 -14.17 2.49 -11.08
CA GLN A 312 -13.99 3.62 -10.16
C GLN A 312 -13.21 3.21 -8.91
N ALA A 313 -13.55 2.06 -8.33
CA ALA A 313 -12.89 1.53 -7.14
C ALA A 313 -11.42 1.14 -7.43
N LEU A 314 -11.16 0.46 -8.54
CA LEU A 314 -9.80 0.09 -8.95
C LEU A 314 -8.93 1.34 -9.22
N THR A 315 -9.53 2.36 -9.83
CA THR A 315 -8.87 3.66 -10.06
C THR A 315 -8.43 4.29 -8.75
N PHE A 316 -9.30 4.29 -7.74
CA PHE A 316 -8.97 4.83 -6.43
C PHE A 316 -7.87 4.03 -5.72
N ILE A 317 -7.92 2.69 -5.75
CA ILE A 317 -6.85 1.84 -5.22
C ILE A 317 -5.53 2.17 -5.93
N ALA A 318 -5.55 2.35 -7.24
CA ALA A 318 -4.36 2.68 -8.01
C ALA A 318 -3.81 4.07 -7.68
N GLN A 319 -4.66 5.06 -7.44
CA GLN A 319 -4.26 6.40 -7.00
C GLN A 319 -3.56 6.33 -5.64
N ILE A 320 -4.13 5.60 -4.67
CA ILE A 320 -3.56 5.47 -3.32
C ILE A 320 -2.25 4.69 -3.32
N ASN A 321 -2.22 3.52 -3.96
CA ASN A 321 -1.14 2.56 -3.75
C ASN A 321 -0.02 2.68 -4.79
N TYR A 322 -0.32 3.26 -5.96
CA TYR A 322 0.63 3.31 -7.08
C TYR A 322 0.86 4.74 -7.59
N GLY A 323 0.32 5.76 -6.91
CA GLY A 323 0.48 7.16 -7.32
C GLY A 323 -0.13 7.46 -8.70
N PHE A 324 -1.12 6.66 -9.12
CA PHE A 324 -1.79 6.87 -10.40
C PHE A 324 -2.46 8.24 -10.44
N THR A 325 -2.40 8.92 -11.58
CA THR A 325 -3.16 10.13 -11.85
C THR A 325 -3.82 10.02 -13.21
N ILE A 326 -5.07 10.47 -13.31
CA ILE A 326 -5.78 10.52 -14.58
C ILE A 326 -5.29 11.76 -15.33
N ASP A 327 -4.83 11.59 -16.56
CA ASP A 327 -4.45 12.70 -17.43
C ASP A 327 -5.69 13.57 -17.73
N GLU A 328 -5.63 14.85 -17.36
CA GLU A 328 -6.70 15.82 -17.58
C GLU A 328 -7.11 15.94 -19.05
N THR A 329 -6.19 15.68 -19.98
CA THR A 329 -6.48 15.72 -21.42
C THR A 329 -7.41 14.60 -21.87
N LEU A 330 -7.53 13.52 -21.09
CA LEU A 330 -8.42 12.39 -21.39
C LEU A 330 -9.85 12.60 -20.92
N GLN A 331 -10.13 13.57 -20.03
CA GLN A 331 -11.45 13.73 -19.39
C GLN A 331 -12.61 13.96 -20.38
N ASN A 332 -12.31 14.43 -21.60
CA ASN A 332 -13.30 14.65 -22.65
C ASN A 332 -13.21 13.61 -23.79
N ALA A 333 -12.47 12.52 -23.59
CA ALA A 333 -12.40 11.43 -24.56
C ALA A 333 -13.71 10.63 -24.55
N SER A 334 -14.25 10.31 -25.73
CA SER A 334 -15.49 9.53 -25.87
C SER A 334 -15.33 8.09 -25.32
N ASP A 335 -14.11 7.56 -25.33
CA ASP A 335 -13.73 6.25 -24.78
C ASP A 335 -13.07 6.34 -23.40
N PHE A 336 -13.27 7.45 -22.67
CA PHE A 336 -12.65 7.72 -21.37
C PHE A 336 -12.68 6.51 -20.43
N CYS A 337 -13.84 5.89 -20.23
CA CYS A 337 -13.95 4.76 -19.30
C CYS A 337 -13.18 3.53 -19.76
N ASN A 338 -13.10 3.27 -21.06
CA ASN A 338 -12.30 2.16 -21.60
C ASN A 338 -10.79 2.43 -21.42
N ILE A 339 -10.36 3.69 -21.63
CA ILE A 339 -8.96 4.09 -21.44
C ILE A 339 -8.59 3.97 -19.95
N VAL A 340 -9.42 4.49 -19.05
CA VAL A 340 -9.17 4.40 -17.60
C VAL A 340 -9.15 2.95 -17.17
N ASP A 341 -10.17 2.16 -17.52
CA ASP A 341 -10.26 0.74 -17.16
C ASP A 341 -9.03 -0.05 -17.63
N PHE A 342 -8.66 0.10 -18.91
CA PHE A 342 -7.45 -0.53 -19.44
C PHE A 342 -6.19 -0.10 -18.68
N THR A 343 -6.04 1.20 -18.42
CA THR A 343 -4.85 1.77 -17.79
C THR A 343 -4.70 1.30 -16.34
N VAL A 344 -5.78 1.32 -15.55
CA VAL A 344 -5.73 0.92 -14.14
C VAL A 344 -5.56 -0.59 -14.00
N ASN A 345 -6.19 -1.40 -14.86
CA ASN A 345 -5.94 -2.84 -14.90
C ASN A 345 -4.48 -3.14 -15.27
N SER A 346 -3.95 -2.47 -16.30
CA SER A 346 -2.56 -2.64 -16.72
C SER A 346 -1.57 -2.24 -15.61
N LEU A 347 -1.82 -1.12 -14.95
CA LEU A 347 -0.97 -0.60 -13.87
C LEU A 347 -1.01 -1.53 -12.64
N THR A 348 -2.18 -1.97 -12.22
CA THR A 348 -2.31 -2.83 -11.04
C THR A 348 -1.72 -4.22 -11.24
N GLU A 349 -1.74 -4.74 -12.48
CA GLU A 349 -1.07 -6.00 -12.85
C GLU A 349 0.44 -5.86 -13.06
N ASN A 350 0.90 -4.66 -13.38
CA ASN A 350 2.30 -4.35 -13.62
C ASN A 350 2.69 -3.11 -12.81
N PRO A 351 2.64 -3.20 -11.47
CA PRO A 351 2.94 -2.06 -10.62
C PRO A 351 4.38 -1.59 -10.92
N PRO A 352 4.64 -0.26 -10.84
CA PRO A 352 5.98 0.26 -11.01
C PRO A 352 6.92 -0.48 -10.05
N GLN A 353 8.02 -1.00 -10.59
CA GLN A 353 9.02 -1.61 -9.71
C GLN A 353 9.59 -0.53 -8.81
N PRO A 354 9.75 -0.79 -7.50
CA PRO A 354 10.41 0.14 -6.60
C PRO A 354 11.81 0.43 -7.17
N THR A 355 12.17 1.71 -7.22
CA THR A 355 13.50 2.12 -7.65
C THR A 355 14.54 1.66 -6.63
N GLU A 356 15.83 1.64 -7.01
CA GLU A 356 16.91 1.34 -6.05
C GLU A 356 16.87 2.30 -4.84
N GLU A 357 16.47 3.55 -5.07
CA GLU A 357 16.25 4.56 -4.03
C GLU A 357 15.08 4.18 -3.10
N ASP A 358 13.96 3.70 -3.65
CA ASP A 358 12.81 3.23 -2.83
C ASP A 358 13.17 2.01 -1.98
N ILE A 359 14.03 1.13 -2.49
CA ILE A 359 14.51 -0.06 -1.77
C ILE A 359 15.43 0.34 -0.61
N GLU A 360 16.35 1.27 -0.85
CA GLU A 360 17.23 1.81 0.19
C GLU A 360 16.43 2.56 1.26
N ASP A 361 15.47 3.39 0.87
CA ASP A 361 14.60 4.14 1.79
C ASP A 361 13.70 3.21 2.63
N ALA A 362 13.17 2.13 2.05
CA ALA A 362 12.37 1.16 2.78
C ALA A 362 13.20 0.40 3.82
N ALA A 363 14.42 -0.02 3.45
CA ALA A 363 15.37 -0.63 4.38
C ALA A 363 15.78 0.35 5.49
N ASP A 364 15.93 1.64 5.16
CA ASP A 364 16.29 2.68 6.12
C ASP A 364 15.17 2.96 7.13
N ARG A 365 13.91 2.95 6.68
CA ARG A 365 12.73 3.06 7.55
C ARG A 365 12.56 1.85 8.45
N GLU A 366 12.89 0.65 7.97
CA GLU A 366 12.80 -0.58 8.76
C GLU A 366 13.67 -0.52 10.03
N PHE A 367 14.84 0.11 9.97
CA PHE A 367 15.73 0.27 11.12
C PHE A 367 15.61 1.61 11.84
N SER A 368 14.58 2.39 11.52
CA SER A 368 14.28 3.65 12.19
C SER A 368 13.39 3.45 13.42
N ALA A 369 13.67 4.21 14.47
CA ALA A 369 12.89 4.18 15.71
C ALA A 369 12.99 5.51 16.46
N GLU A 370 12.17 5.64 17.50
CA GLU A 370 12.15 6.80 18.38
C GLU A 370 12.66 6.45 19.77
N SER A 371 13.31 7.40 20.41
CA SER A 371 13.68 7.29 21.81
C SER A 371 12.45 7.34 22.73
N LEU A 372 12.50 6.57 23.82
CA LEU A 372 11.59 6.63 24.96
C LEU A 372 12.32 7.14 26.21
N ASN A 373 13.12 8.21 26.05
CA ASN A 373 14.08 8.72 27.03
C ASN A 373 15.26 7.76 27.26
N ALA A 374 15.86 7.29 26.17
CA ALA A 374 17.02 6.40 26.21
C ALA A 374 18.26 7.09 26.80
N PHE A 375 18.98 6.38 27.67
CA PHE A 375 20.34 6.80 28.06
C PHE A 375 21.30 6.56 26.90
N SER A 376 22.15 7.55 26.62
CA SER A 376 23.06 7.54 25.48
C SER A 376 24.53 7.53 25.91
N TYR A 377 25.37 6.84 25.13
CA TYR A 377 26.76 6.57 25.46
C TYR A 377 27.69 6.68 24.24
N LEU A 378 28.95 7.05 24.43
CA LEU A 378 29.97 7.03 23.36
C LEU A 378 30.58 5.63 23.15
N ASP A 379 30.37 4.70 24.07
CA ASP A 379 30.91 3.35 23.97
C ASP A 379 29.88 2.28 24.28
N VAL A 380 30.08 1.11 23.68
CA VAL A 380 29.22 -0.06 23.85
C VAL A 380 29.20 -0.59 25.30
N GLY A 381 30.23 -0.28 26.08
CA GLY A 381 30.34 -0.63 27.49
C GLY A 381 29.57 0.28 28.43
N ALA A 382 28.88 1.31 27.90
CA ALA A 382 28.14 2.30 28.67
C ALA A 382 28.99 3.03 29.73
N THR A 383 30.26 3.31 29.42
CA THR A 383 31.21 3.94 30.34
C THR A 383 31.28 5.46 30.19
N GLN A 384 30.96 5.99 29.01
CA GLN A 384 30.99 7.41 28.68
C GLN A 384 29.58 7.91 28.39
N TYR A 385 28.86 8.31 29.44
CA TYR A 385 27.49 8.78 29.34
C TYR A 385 27.42 10.17 28.70
N MET A 386 26.49 10.37 27.76
CA MET A 386 26.32 11.63 27.02
C MET A 386 25.03 12.37 27.34
N GLY A 387 24.05 11.75 28.00
CA GLY A 387 22.76 12.39 28.29
C GLY A 387 21.57 11.47 28.03
N ILE A 388 20.38 11.98 28.34
CA ILE A 388 19.12 11.30 28.04
C ILE A 388 18.64 11.83 26.69
N MET A 389 18.57 10.94 25.70
CA MET A 389 17.99 11.23 24.39
C MET A 389 16.48 11.48 24.56
N PRO A 390 15.94 12.67 24.26
CA PRO A 390 14.54 13.01 24.52
C PRO A 390 13.55 12.05 23.85
N ARG A 391 12.40 11.83 24.48
CA ARG A 391 11.31 11.05 23.88
C ARG A 391 10.89 11.61 22.52
N GLY A 392 10.68 10.74 21.54
CA GLY A 392 10.30 11.13 20.17
C GLY A 392 11.48 11.59 19.31
N THR A 393 12.71 11.56 19.84
CA THR A 393 13.90 11.77 19.00
C THR A 393 14.04 10.57 18.07
N GLU A 394 13.87 10.81 16.78
CA GLU A 394 14.08 9.82 15.72
C GLU A 394 15.57 9.50 15.56
N PHE A 395 15.86 8.22 15.34
CA PHE A 395 17.18 7.73 15.00
C PHE A 395 17.08 6.49 14.11
N ARG A 396 18.17 6.19 13.41
CA ARG A 396 18.40 4.94 12.70
C ARG A 396 19.35 4.03 13.47
N ALA A 397 18.97 2.78 13.68
CA ALA A 397 19.83 1.76 14.25
C ALA A 397 20.69 1.08 13.17
N TRP A 398 21.98 0.91 13.44
CA TRP A 398 22.93 0.34 12.48
C TRP A 398 23.51 -0.99 12.93
N TYR A 399 23.87 -1.08 14.21
CA TYR A 399 24.57 -2.24 14.74
C TYR A 399 24.02 -2.60 16.10
N ARG A 400 23.91 -3.90 16.37
CA ARG A 400 23.66 -4.42 17.71
C ARG A 400 24.96 -4.92 18.35
N ASN A 401 24.97 -4.92 19.68
CA ASN A 401 26.03 -5.56 20.42
C ASN A 401 25.93 -7.10 20.34
N TYR A 402 27.05 -7.77 20.62
CA TYR A 402 27.12 -9.23 20.66
C TYR A 402 26.63 -9.79 22.00
N GLY A 403 26.05 -11.00 21.99
CA GLY A 403 25.59 -11.71 23.19
C GLY A 403 24.23 -11.24 23.71
N GLU A 404 24.06 -11.24 25.04
CA GLU A 404 22.80 -10.88 25.73
C GLU A 404 22.64 -9.36 25.97
N SER A 405 23.50 -8.53 25.37
CA SER A 405 23.40 -7.07 25.51
C SER A 405 22.33 -6.52 24.58
N ASN A 406 21.49 -5.61 25.09
CA ASN A 406 20.49 -4.87 24.30
C ASN A 406 21.01 -3.54 23.74
N MET A 407 22.33 -3.30 23.84
CA MET A 407 22.93 -2.09 23.31
C MET A 407 22.94 -2.12 21.78
N MET A 408 22.71 -0.97 21.17
CA MET A 408 22.82 -0.73 19.74
C MET A 408 23.48 0.60 19.46
N PHE A 409 24.23 0.67 18.36
CA PHE A 409 24.70 1.92 17.79
C PHE A 409 23.61 2.52 16.91
N VAL A 410 23.30 3.79 17.15
CA VAL A 410 22.27 4.57 16.47
C VAL A 410 22.83 5.90 15.98
N THR A 411 22.27 6.42 14.89
CA THR A 411 22.56 7.78 14.40
C THR A 411 21.28 8.57 14.25
N GLY A 412 21.34 9.87 14.50
CA GLY A 412 20.28 10.81 14.18
C GLY A 412 20.85 12.19 13.91
N ASP A 413 20.01 13.22 13.93
CA ASP A 413 20.44 14.58 13.64
C ASP A 413 21.44 15.09 14.71
N GLY A 414 22.71 15.20 14.32
CA GLY A 414 23.80 15.67 15.19
C GLY A 414 24.30 14.66 16.23
N PHE A 415 24.06 13.35 16.07
CA PHE A 415 24.63 12.34 16.96
C PHE A 415 24.88 10.97 16.33
N GLY A 416 25.86 10.25 16.89
CA GLY A 416 26.12 8.83 16.69
C GLY A 416 26.47 8.20 18.05
N LEU A 417 25.59 7.39 18.62
CA LEU A 417 25.66 6.98 20.03
C LEU A 417 25.23 5.52 20.23
N TYR A 418 25.60 4.97 21.38
CA TYR A 418 25.05 3.70 21.85
C TYR A 418 23.86 3.95 22.77
N VAL A 419 22.75 3.24 22.52
CA VAL A 419 21.54 3.25 23.35
C VAL A 419 21.07 1.82 23.61
N ASP A 420 20.35 1.61 24.71
CA ASP A 420 19.69 0.33 25.00
C ASP A 420 18.32 0.29 24.31
N ARG A 421 18.12 -0.73 23.46
CA ARG A 421 16.90 -1.00 22.69
C ARG A 421 15.62 -0.90 23.51
N ARG A 422 15.65 -1.30 24.78
CA ARG A 422 14.46 -1.34 25.65
C ARG A 422 13.87 0.04 25.96
N TRP A 423 14.63 1.10 25.72
CA TRP A 423 14.20 2.48 25.89
C TRP A 423 13.89 3.15 24.55
N THR A 424 13.46 2.37 23.56
CA THR A 424 13.15 2.85 22.21
C THR A 424 11.90 2.15 21.66
N THR A 425 11.36 2.64 20.55
CA THR A 425 10.24 2.00 19.84
C THR A 425 10.67 0.88 18.88
N LEU A 426 11.98 0.62 18.72
CA LEU A 426 12.49 -0.41 17.81
C LEU A 426 11.95 -1.79 18.22
N ASP A 427 11.51 -2.61 17.26
CA ASP A 427 10.98 -3.96 17.53
C ASP A 427 12.11 -4.97 17.82
N PRO A 428 11.91 -5.97 18.72
CA PRO A 428 12.96 -6.95 19.03
C PRO A 428 13.40 -7.79 17.83
N ASP A 429 12.48 -8.10 16.91
CA ASP A 429 12.78 -8.89 15.73
C ASP A 429 13.56 -8.08 14.69
N ILE A 430 13.28 -6.78 14.59
CA ILE A 430 14.09 -5.83 13.80
C ILE A 430 15.50 -5.74 14.39
N TYR A 431 15.60 -5.55 15.71
CA TYR A 431 16.90 -5.50 16.39
C TYR A 431 17.72 -6.76 16.20
N ALA A 432 17.11 -7.95 16.28
CA ALA A 432 17.83 -9.21 16.10
C ALA A 432 18.46 -9.36 14.70
N ARG A 433 17.87 -8.69 13.70
CA ARG A 433 18.35 -8.64 12.32
C ARG A 433 19.47 -7.63 12.09
N LEU A 434 19.71 -6.70 13.03
CA LEU A 434 20.84 -5.77 12.92
C LEU A 434 22.19 -6.53 12.86
N PRO A 435 23.12 -6.08 12.00
CA PRO A 435 24.50 -6.56 12.02
C PRO A 435 25.16 -6.38 13.39
N THR A 436 26.09 -7.25 13.76
CA THR A 436 26.87 -7.09 14.99
C THR A 436 28.00 -6.07 14.80
N LEU A 437 28.53 -5.55 15.91
CA LEU A 437 29.74 -4.69 15.92
C LEU A 437 31.05 -5.45 15.60
N GLU A 438 30.99 -6.68 15.10
CA GLU A 438 32.18 -7.48 14.82
C GLU A 438 32.95 -6.92 13.63
N GLY A 439 34.20 -6.50 13.84
CA GLY A 439 35.04 -5.91 12.80
C GLY A 439 34.71 -4.45 12.46
N VAL A 440 33.73 -3.84 13.12
CA VAL A 440 33.29 -2.46 12.88
C VAL A 440 33.49 -1.61 14.14
N ARG A 441 34.02 -0.40 13.97
CA ARG A 441 34.11 0.62 15.03
C ARG A 441 33.39 1.88 14.57
N PRO A 442 32.09 2.02 14.89
CA PRO A 442 31.33 3.21 14.53
C PRO A 442 31.93 4.47 15.15
N LEU A 443 31.87 5.58 14.41
CA LEU A 443 32.27 6.89 14.92
C LEU A 443 31.17 7.42 15.86
N THR A 444 31.53 7.71 17.10
CA THR A 444 30.59 8.17 18.12
C THR A 444 30.77 9.66 18.42
N PHE A 445 29.68 10.41 18.45
CA PHE A 445 29.66 11.84 18.73
C PHE A 445 28.27 12.28 19.22
N CYS A 446 28.19 13.43 19.88
CA CYS A 446 26.93 14.00 20.37
C CYS A 446 27.06 15.53 20.35
N GLU A 447 26.42 16.17 19.38
CA GLU A 447 26.46 17.64 19.18
C GLU A 447 25.11 18.30 19.48
N THR A 448 24.12 17.51 19.88
CA THR A 448 22.78 18.00 20.20
C THR A 448 22.72 18.74 21.55
N LEU A 449 21.69 19.57 21.73
CA LEU A 449 21.50 20.38 22.94
C LEU A 449 21.30 19.57 24.22
N TRP A 450 20.86 18.31 24.13
CA TRP A 450 20.66 17.43 25.29
C TRP A 450 21.91 16.64 25.68
N CYS A 451 23.00 16.79 24.91
CA CYS A 451 24.30 16.22 25.24
C CYS A 451 24.93 16.96 26.42
N ASN A 452 25.29 16.24 27.49
CA ASN A 452 25.91 16.78 28.70
C ASN A 452 27.45 16.65 28.73
N GLY A 453 28.05 16.10 27.67
CA GLY A 453 29.47 15.71 27.62
C GLY A 453 29.75 14.39 28.34
N PRO A 454 30.93 13.77 28.11
CA PRO A 454 31.25 12.46 28.67
C PRO A 454 31.37 12.53 30.20
N GLY A 455 30.52 11.79 30.91
CA GLY A 455 30.53 11.70 32.36
C GLY A 455 30.16 10.31 32.88
N PRO A 456 30.25 10.06 34.20
CA PRO A 456 29.73 8.83 34.79
C PRO A 456 28.20 8.82 34.68
N THR A 457 27.61 7.65 34.40
CA THR A 457 26.15 7.46 34.45
C THR A 457 25.63 7.89 35.83
N PRO A 458 24.60 8.74 35.93
CA PRO A 458 24.06 9.15 37.22
C PRO A 458 23.63 7.93 38.04
N THR A 459 24.36 7.60 39.10
CA THR A 459 23.94 6.54 40.04
C THR A 459 22.69 7.02 40.80
N PRO A 460 21.59 6.25 40.80
CA PRO A 460 20.37 6.63 41.53
C PRO A 460 20.58 6.47 43.03
N THR A 461 21.20 7.45 43.69
CA THR A 461 21.16 7.56 45.15
C THR A 461 19.89 8.27 45.56
N ASN A 462 18.84 7.49 45.83
CA ASN A 462 17.73 7.71 46.76
C ASN A 462 17.07 9.10 46.94
N ASP A 463 17.19 10.03 45.99
CA ASP A 463 16.25 11.13 45.76
C ASP A 463 16.39 11.57 44.29
N GLY A 464 15.29 11.51 43.55
CA GLY A 464 15.31 11.35 42.09
C GLY A 464 15.86 12.52 41.24
N PRO A 465 16.40 12.25 40.03
CA PRO A 465 16.91 13.26 39.08
C PRO A 465 15.87 14.28 38.62
N LEU A 466 14.58 13.90 38.65
CA LEU A 466 13.47 14.78 38.25
C LEU A 466 13.30 15.97 39.22
N VAL A 467 13.61 15.79 40.51
CA VAL A 467 13.48 16.85 41.53
C VAL A 467 14.65 17.83 41.48
N ALA A 468 15.85 17.37 41.12
CA ALA A 468 17.02 18.22 40.91
C ALA A 468 16.88 19.12 39.67
N LEU A 469 16.26 18.61 38.59
CA LEU A 469 15.91 19.43 37.42
C LEU A 469 14.78 20.43 37.71
N LEU A 470 13.81 20.05 38.55
CA LEU A 470 12.70 20.92 38.95
C LEU A 470 13.07 22.02 39.96
N ARG A 471 14.20 21.92 40.67
CA ARG A 471 14.66 22.91 41.66
C ARG A 471 15.83 23.81 41.22
N GLY A 472 16.45 23.57 40.06
CA GLY A 472 17.43 24.49 39.48
C GLY A 472 18.81 24.52 40.16
N ASP A 473 19.12 23.59 41.07
CA ASP A 473 20.36 23.60 41.88
C ASP A 473 21.58 22.94 41.19
N GLY A 474 21.54 22.77 39.86
CA GLY A 474 22.56 22.06 39.08
C GLY A 474 23.70 22.92 38.49
N THR A 475 23.82 24.20 38.86
CA THR A 475 24.92 25.06 38.40
C THR A 475 25.92 25.29 39.52
N THR A 476 27.19 24.94 39.30
CA THR A 476 28.31 25.39 40.13
C THR A 476 28.31 26.92 40.27
N PRO A 477 28.65 27.50 41.44
CA PRO A 477 28.69 28.96 41.58
C PRO A 477 29.75 29.54 40.65
N VAL A 478 29.30 30.27 39.62
CA VAL A 478 30.16 31.09 38.77
C VAL A 478 30.61 32.28 39.61
N ALA A 479 31.92 32.48 39.76
CA ALA A 479 32.44 33.75 40.25
C ALA A 479 31.91 34.86 39.33
N PRO A 480 31.31 35.95 39.84
CA PRO A 480 30.72 36.95 38.98
C PRO A 480 31.77 37.47 38.00
N PRO A 481 31.45 37.59 36.69
CA PRO A 481 32.38 38.17 35.74
C PRO A 481 32.75 39.60 36.20
N PRO A 482 33.99 40.06 35.95
CA PRO A 482 34.38 41.44 36.24
C PRO A 482 33.42 42.40 35.54
N SER A 483 33.09 43.51 36.21
CA SER A 483 32.09 44.45 35.68
C SER A 483 32.57 45.05 34.35
N ALA A 484 31.64 45.43 33.48
CA ALA A 484 31.94 46.02 32.17
C ALA A 484 32.84 47.27 32.26
N ASP A 485 32.86 47.94 33.42
CA ASP A 485 33.72 49.09 33.70
C ASP A 485 35.18 48.68 34.00
N GLN A 486 35.39 47.55 34.69
CA GLN A 486 36.74 46.97 34.92
C GLN A 486 37.38 46.45 33.62
N ILE A 487 36.56 45.91 32.72
CA ILE A 487 37.01 45.39 31.42
C ILE A 487 37.42 46.54 30.46
N ARG A 488 36.71 47.68 30.53
CA ARG A 488 36.97 48.86 29.69
C ARG A 488 38.20 49.68 30.10
N GLU A 489 38.52 49.77 31.40
CA GLU A 489 39.72 50.49 31.87
C GLU A 489 41.03 49.79 31.49
N GLU A 490 41.01 48.47 31.25
CA GLU A 490 42.20 47.68 30.88
C GLU A 490 42.34 47.42 29.36
N GLY A 491 41.47 48.00 28.53
CA GLY A 491 41.50 47.80 27.07
C GLY A 491 41.19 46.37 26.62
N ARG A 492 40.49 45.58 27.44
CA ARG A 492 40.10 44.20 27.14
C ARG A 492 38.66 44.16 26.63
N THR A 493 38.31 43.13 25.87
CA THR A 493 36.94 42.88 25.41
C THR A 493 36.48 41.53 25.91
N GLN A 494 35.26 41.46 26.46
CA GLN A 494 34.66 40.19 26.83
C GLN A 494 34.17 39.48 25.59
N VAL A 495 34.64 38.25 25.37
CA VAL A 495 34.25 37.41 24.23
C VAL A 495 33.42 36.24 24.74
N SER A 496 32.31 35.95 24.06
CA SER A 496 31.46 34.79 24.37
C SER A 496 32.15 33.50 23.92
N TRP A 497 31.90 32.39 24.62
CA TRP A 497 32.42 31.06 24.26
C TRP A 497 32.05 30.62 22.83
N ASN A 498 30.93 31.11 22.29
CA ASN A 498 30.52 30.82 20.90
C ASN A 498 31.49 31.38 19.84
N HIS A 499 32.43 32.23 20.24
CA HIS A 499 33.46 32.82 19.39
C HIS A 499 34.84 32.18 19.63
N ILE A 500 34.91 31.13 20.45
CA ILE A 500 36.14 30.41 20.74
C ILE A 500 36.10 29.07 20.00
N ARG A 501 37.08 28.86 19.10
CA ARG A 501 37.31 27.56 18.48
C ARG A 501 38.31 26.77 19.31
N VAL A 502 37.95 25.52 19.63
CA VAL A 502 38.80 24.58 20.36
C VAL A 502 39.24 23.48 19.40
N THR A 503 40.53 23.42 19.11
CA THR A 503 41.13 22.36 18.27
C THR A 503 41.88 21.39 19.16
N TYR A 504 41.42 20.14 19.19
CA TYR A 504 42.06 19.08 19.97
C TYR A 504 43.36 18.65 19.27
N LEU A 505 44.49 18.82 19.95
CA LEU A 505 45.81 18.50 19.38
C LEU A 505 46.30 17.12 19.81
N LEU A 506 46.12 16.79 21.09
CA LEU A 506 46.61 15.54 21.66
C LEU A 506 45.78 15.14 22.87
N ASP A 507 45.29 13.90 22.87
CA ASP A 507 44.62 13.30 24.02
C ASP A 507 45.61 12.40 24.79
N ARG A 508 45.76 12.65 26.09
CA ARG A 508 46.59 11.86 27.03
C ARG A 508 45.68 11.20 28.05
N VAL A 509 44.98 10.17 27.59
CA VAL A 509 44.03 9.37 28.38
C VAL A 509 44.69 8.79 29.64
N ASP A 510 45.99 8.49 29.61
CA ASP A 510 46.77 7.99 30.75
C ASP A 510 46.88 8.98 31.91
N LEU A 511 46.72 10.28 31.63
CA LEU A 511 46.81 11.36 32.61
C LEU A 511 45.46 12.06 32.81
N GLY A 512 44.42 11.69 32.05
CA GLY A 512 43.12 12.34 32.07
C GLY A 512 43.17 13.80 31.62
N VAL A 513 44.12 14.16 30.74
CA VAL A 513 44.29 15.52 30.25
C VAL A 513 44.32 15.56 28.72
N VAL A 514 43.83 16.65 28.16
CA VAL A 514 43.81 16.91 26.73
C VAL A 514 44.58 18.19 26.46
N GLN A 515 45.43 18.16 25.43
CA GLN A 515 46.07 19.34 24.88
C GLN A 515 45.20 19.92 23.76
N VAL A 516 44.83 21.19 23.89
CA VAL A 516 44.03 21.92 22.92
C VAL A 516 44.77 23.17 22.42
N ALA A 517 44.46 23.58 21.19
CA ALA A 517 44.70 24.93 20.70
C ALA A 517 43.39 25.72 20.76
N LEU A 518 43.47 26.97 21.19
CA LEU A 518 42.34 27.89 21.26
C LEU A 518 42.53 29.01 20.25
N GLU A 519 41.48 29.36 19.53
CA GLU A 519 41.45 30.50 18.60
C GLU A 519 40.21 31.35 18.86
N ILE A 520 40.34 32.67 18.72
CA ILE A 520 39.27 33.66 18.89
C ILE A 520 38.80 34.09 17.50
N CYS A 521 37.52 33.89 17.22
CA CYS A 521 36.88 34.23 15.95
C CYS A 521 36.05 35.51 16.11
N ALA A 522 35.97 36.35 15.07
CA ALA A 522 35.06 37.51 15.10
C ALA A 522 33.60 37.08 14.89
N GLU A 523 33.38 35.97 14.15
CA GLU A 523 32.09 35.33 13.94
C GLU A 523 32.19 33.81 14.13
N PRO A 524 31.16 33.10 14.65
CA PRO A 524 31.24 31.67 14.92
C PRO A 524 31.59 30.80 13.68
N ALA A 525 31.18 31.25 12.49
CA ALA A 525 31.41 30.53 11.22
C ALA A 525 32.69 30.96 10.47
N GLN A 526 33.52 31.83 11.05
CA GLN A 526 34.70 32.37 10.38
C GLN A 526 35.77 31.30 10.12
N ILE A 527 36.35 31.27 8.92
CA ILE A 527 37.32 30.23 8.54
C ILE A 527 38.69 30.47 9.21
N SER A 528 39.13 31.73 9.33
CA SER A 528 40.43 32.10 9.91
C SER A 528 40.24 32.85 11.22
N CYS A 529 40.66 32.29 12.34
CA CYS A 529 40.54 32.89 13.68
C CYS A 529 41.92 33.31 14.22
N GLU A 530 41.95 34.17 15.23
CA GLU A 530 43.20 34.63 15.85
C GLU A 530 43.66 33.64 16.93
N PRO A 531 44.91 33.15 16.92
CA PRO A 531 45.36 32.17 17.90
C PRO A 531 45.48 32.79 19.30
N VAL A 532 45.03 32.05 20.32
CA VAL A 532 45.24 32.43 21.72
C VAL A 532 46.69 32.16 22.09
N VAL A 533 47.42 33.23 22.37
CA VAL A 533 48.85 33.15 22.72
C VAL A 533 49.11 32.85 24.20
N ARG A 534 48.11 33.04 25.07
CA ARG A 534 48.22 32.82 26.52
C ARG A 534 46.85 32.65 27.15
N VAL A 535 46.73 31.71 28.10
CA VAL A 535 45.54 31.50 28.93
C VAL A 535 45.92 31.83 30.37
N PHE A 536 45.01 32.44 31.13
CA PHE A 536 45.21 32.72 32.54
C PHE A 536 44.00 32.24 33.33
N ASP A 537 44.24 31.39 34.33
CA ASP A 537 43.19 30.92 35.23
C ASP A 537 43.16 31.78 36.49
N ASN A 538 42.11 32.60 36.61
CA ASN A 538 41.91 33.50 37.75
C ASN A 538 41.76 32.75 39.09
N ASN A 539 41.29 31.50 39.09
CA ASN A 539 41.09 30.72 40.31
C ASN A 539 42.40 30.10 40.81
N LEU A 540 43.32 29.78 39.90
CA LEU A 540 44.59 29.15 40.23
C LEU A 540 45.76 30.15 40.31
N GLY A 541 45.58 31.39 39.85
CA GLY A 541 46.66 32.39 39.72
C GLY A 541 47.74 31.98 38.70
N VAL A 542 47.42 30.96 37.91
CA VAL A 542 48.13 30.24 36.86
C VAL A 542 48.27 30.94 35.52
N ASN A 543 49.47 31.15 34.95
CA ASN A 543 49.60 31.36 33.50
C ASN A 543 49.93 30.06 32.78
#